data_AF-A0A6I3APQ4-F1
#
_entry.id   AF-A0A6I3APQ4-F1
#
_cell.length_a   1.000
_cell.length_b   1.000
_cell.length_c   1.000
_cell.angle_alpha   90.00
_cell.angle_beta   90.00
_cell.angle_gamma   90.00
#
_symmetry.space_group_name_H-M   'P 1'
#
loop_
_entity.id
_entity.type
_entity.pdbx_description
1 polymer ?
#
loop_
_entity_poly.entity_id
_entity_poly.type
_entity_poly.pdbx_seq_one_letter_code
_entity_poly.pdbx_strand_id
1 'polypeptide(L)'
;MAVDDKYNVTAIVVTHDGEFWLPNVVVALTSQTRPIDQIVVVDTDSHDSSTKLIKAARIPIISAERDCGYGEAIALAVSKMPAQVEGSNEWIWLIHDDSAPAPSALEKLLEAIQDRPQVAMVGPKLLGWHDRTHLLEAGISIAGNGARWTGLEVLEYDQGQHDGIHDVLSVSSAGALIRRDIFEELGGYDSNISLFRDDVDFGWRIRVAGHSVIAATDAVVYHAQASATERRKVDTKDAFLHRPLLLDRRNAAYVLLANSSWWMIPWLTVQLLGSAMARAIGYLIAKLPGYAADEMLAIATLIIRPATIVKARRFRKTQRLVSARIISAYIPPRWSQIRLSTARVTEAIRSKILPVNENTTSSVLDSLEEEDLLVPTHKFQWMNFLRNPVILGYSLLALVTLIASRNRFGSLIGGALPSSPSGARDLFKLYFESWHQVGMGSAHASPPWIAVLAVASIAFLGKVPLLITLFFLVAPILMMWSAQSFLKRFSNNTYIVVGASLLYAISPVAIASTNAGRIATMVVLILAPQLPKLISNWKEIEKQSWRKTY
;
A
#
# COMPACT_ATOMS: atom_id res chain seq x y z
N MET A 1 27.13 40.73 14.44
CA MET A 1 26.93 39.52 15.28
C MET A 1 26.79 38.36 14.34
N ALA A 2 27.63 37.33 14.47
CA ALA A 2 27.44 36.09 13.73
C ALA A 2 26.06 35.50 14.08
N VAL A 3 25.48 34.70 13.19
CA VAL A 3 24.18 34.03 13.38
C VAL A 3 24.15 33.21 14.67
N ASP A 4 25.33 32.75 15.12
CA ASP A 4 25.55 31.83 16.24
C ASP A 4 24.99 32.29 17.59
N ASP A 5 25.04 33.59 17.93
CA ASP A 5 24.65 34.05 19.28
C ASP A 5 23.16 34.41 19.43
N LYS A 6 22.37 34.32 18.35
CA LYS A 6 20.97 34.79 18.37
C LYS A 6 19.97 33.71 18.78
N TYR A 7 20.30 32.44 18.60
CA TYR A 7 19.39 31.30 18.75
C TYR A 7 19.95 30.31 19.76
N ASN A 8 19.13 29.90 20.73
CA ASN A 8 19.46 28.83 21.67
C ASN A 8 18.75 27.55 21.21
N VAL A 9 19.51 26.51 20.85
CA VAL A 9 19.00 25.27 20.27
C VAL A 9 19.27 24.09 21.18
N THR A 10 18.19 23.43 21.58
CA THR A 10 18.26 22.13 22.25
C THR A 10 17.95 21.01 21.26
N ALA A 11 18.91 20.15 20.98
CA ALA A 11 18.67 18.92 20.23
C ALA A 11 18.04 17.86 21.14
N ILE A 12 16.88 17.35 20.73
CA ILE A 12 16.17 16.27 21.41
C ILE A 12 16.26 15.03 20.52
N VAL A 13 16.95 14.01 21.02
CA VAL A 13 17.05 12.70 20.38
C VAL A 13 16.15 11.72 21.10
N VAL A 14 15.29 10.99 20.39
CA VAL A 14 14.51 9.89 20.97
C VAL A 14 15.11 8.57 20.49
N THR A 15 15.48 7.70 21.43
CA THR A 15 16.09 6.40 21.14
C THR A 15 15.18 5.24 21.54
N HIS A 16 15.15 4.21 20.69
CA HIS A 16 14.45 2.95 20.92
C HIS A 16 15.15 1.81 20.18
N ASP A 17 16.00 1.04 20.86
CA ASP A 17 16.77 -0.04 20.23
C ASP A 17 17.50 0.45 18.95
N GLY A 18 18.35 1.47 19.13
CA GLY A 18 19.03 2.23 18.08
C GLY A 18 20.52 1.93 17.93
N GLU A 19 21.06 0.87 18.55
CA GLU A 19 22.51 0.66 18.71
C GLU A 19 23.30 0.71 17.40
N PHE A 20 22.68 0.29 16.29
CA PHE A 20 23.28 0.27 14.97
C PHE A 20 23.52 1.67 14.39
N TRP A 21 22.58 2.60 14.59
CA TRP A 21 22.63 3.93 13.96
C TRP A 21 23.21 5.00 14.89
N LEU A 22 22.99 4.85 16.19
CA LEU A 22 23.27 5.85 17.21
C LEU A 22 24.72 6.35 17.23
N PRO A 23 25.78 5.53 17.01
CA PRO A 23 27.14 6.03 16.93
C PRO A 23 27.32 7.12 15.86
N ASN A 24 26.77 6.91 14.66
CA ASN A 24 26.84 7.87 13.58
C ASN A 24 26.01 9.13 13.88
N VAL A 25 24.86 8.98 14.55
CA VAL A 25 24.03 10.12 14.98
C VAL A 25 24.78 10.97 16.01
N VAL A 26 25.41 10.37 17.02
CA VAL A 26 26.20 11.08 18.03
C VAL A 26 27.37 11.84 17.40
N VAL A 27 28.09 11.21 16.46
CA VAL A 27 29.16 11.88 15.70
C VAL A 27 28.60 13.06 14.92
N ALA A 28 27.51 12.86 14.18
CA ALA A 28 26.87 13.90 13.37
C ALA A 28 26.42 15.12 14.20
N LEU A 29 25.88 14.91 15.41
CA LEU A 29 25.46 15.99 16.31
C LEU A 29 26.65 16.76 16.89
N THR A 30 27.73 16.07 17.23
CA THR A 30 28.93 16.70 17.81
C THR A 30 29.82 17.36 16.77
N SER A 31 29.72 16.98 15.50
CA SER A 31 30.51 17.54 14.39
C SER A 31 29.81 18.69 13.63
N GLN A 32 28.76 19.29 14.19
CA GLN A 32 28.10 20.41 13.52
C GLN A 32 29.02 21.64 13.43
N THR A 33 29.02 22.32 12.29
CA THR A 33 29.78 23.57 12.06
C THR A 33 29.32 24.66 13.02
N ARG A 34 28.00 24.77 13.21
CA ARG A 34 27.39 25.52 14.29
C ARG A 34 27.13 24.57 15.47
N PRO A 35 27.80 24.74 16.62
CA PRO A 35 27.61 23.86 17.79
C PRO A 35 26.17 23.90 18.33
N ILE A 36 25.69 22.76 18.82
CA ILE A 36 24.41 22.66 19.50
C ILE A 36 24.59 23.11 20.95
N ASP A 37 23.70 23.97 21.46
CA ASP A 37 23.80 24.52 22.82
C ASP A 37 23.53 23.46 23.90
N GLN A 38 22.53 22.60 23.66
CA GLN A 38 22.20 21.51 24.56
C GLN A 38 21.75 20.27 23.76
N ILE A 39 22.20 19.09 24.18
CA ILE A 39 21.73 17.81 23.64
C ILE A 39 21.08 17.03 24.79
N VAL A 40 19.88 16.50 24.56
CA VAL A 40 19.21 15.60 25.48
C VAL A 40 18.68 14.39 24.74
N VAL A 41 18.87 13.22 25.32
CA VAL A 41 18.37 11.96 24.77
C VAL A 41 17.25 11.43 25.65
N VAL A 42 16.13 11.06 25.06
CA VAL A 42 15.07 10.31 25.74
C VAL A 42 15.13 8.85 25.29
N ASP A 43 15.42 7.97 26.24
CA ASP A 43 15.51 6.54 26.03
C ASP A 43 14.20 5.86 26.43
N THR A 44 13.52 5.30 25.43
CA THR A 44 12.24 4.60 25.59
C THR A 44 12.46 3.13 25.91
N ASP A 45 13.22 2.88 26.99
CA ASP A 45 13.55 1.56 27.52
C ASP A 45 14.20 0.62 26.48
N SER A 46 15.32 1.07 25.90
CA SER A 46 16.12 0.26 24.98
C SER A 46 16.70 -0.97 25.68
N HIS A 47 16.60 -2.13 25.04
CA HIS A 47 17.12 -3.41 25.51
C HIS A 47 18.50 -3.76 24.90
N ASP A 48 18.96 -2.97 23.94
CA ASP A 48 20.22 -3.13 23.25
C ASP A 48 21.35 -2.29 23.90
N SER A 49 22.45 -2.04 23.18
CA SER A 49 23.57 -1.26 23.71
C SER A 49 23.36 0.27 23.66
N SER A 50 22.21 0.78 23.21
CA SER A 50 21.95 2.22 23.01
C SER A 50 22.22 3.06 24.26
N THR A 51 21.66 2.65 25.40
CA THR A 51 21.85 3.38 26.68
C THR A 51 23.32 3.47 27.09
N LYS A 52 24.12 2.44 26.79
CA LYS A 52 25.57 2.44 27.08
C LYS A 52 26.32 3.40 26.17
N LEU A 53 25.99 3.42 24.88
CA LEU A 53 26.57 4.33 23.89
C LEU A 53 26.33 5.81 24.25
N ILE A 54 25.10 6.15 24.66
CA ILE A 54 24.74 7.52 25.07
C ILE A 54 25.52 7.95 26.32
N LYS A 55 25.61 7.07 27.32
CA LYS A 55 26.38 7.33 28.55
C LYS A 55 27.87 7.51 28.26
N ALA A 56 28.42 6.72 27.34
CA ALA A 56 29.81 6.86 26.91
C ALA A 56 30.07 8.21 26.21
N ALA A 57 29.09 8.72 25.45
CA ALA A 57 29.13 10.05 24.84
C ALA A 57 28.90 11.21 25.83
N ARG A 58 28.63 10.93 27.11
CA ARG A 58 28.34 11.90 28.17
C ARG A 58 27.15 12.83 27.88
N ILE A 59 26.19 12.34 27.10
CA ILE A 59 24.97 13.09 26.78
C ILE A 59 23.92 12.85 27.89
N PRO A 60 23.26 13.90 28.42
CA PRO A 60 22.16 13.76 29.35
C PRO A 60 21.06 12.84 28.82
N ILE A 61 20.66 11.86 29.64
CA ILE A 61 19.66 10.85 29.28
C ILE A 61 18.44 10.93 30.20
N ILE A 62 17.26 10.85 29.62
CA ILE A 62 15.97 10.75 30.30
C ILE A 62 15.38 9.38 29.98
N SER A 63 15.14 8.57 31.00
CA SER A 63 14.44 7.29 30.81
C SER A 63 12.93 7.51 30.72
N ALA A 64 12.29 6.83 29.78
CA ALA A 64 10.85 6.74 29.57
C ALA A 64 10.40 5.27 29.52
N GLU A 65 9.09 5.04 29.66
CA GLU A 65 8.51 3.70 29.51
C GLU A 65 8.65 3.21 28.06
N ARG A 66 8.74 1.89 27.88
CA ARG A 66 8.97 1.29 26.56
C ARG A 66 7.87 1.57 25.55
N ASP A 67 6.64 1.68 26.03
CA ASP A 67 5.44 1.92 25.23
C ASP A 67 5.14 3.41 25.01
N CYS A 68 6.02 4.29 25.51
CA CYS A 68 5.96 5.73 25.34
C CYS A 68 6.03 6.11 23.86
N GLY A 69 5.08 6.92 23.41
CA GLY A 69 5.08 7.43 22.03
C GLY A 69 6.21 8.44 21.79
N TYR A 70 6.61 8.61 20.53
CA TYR A 70 7.63 9.59 20.12
C TYR A 70 7.27 11.03 20.58
N GLY A 71 6.02 11.44 20.37
CA GLY A 71 5.54 12.75 20.82
C GLY A 71 5.52 12.91 22.34
N GLU A 72 5.23 11.83 23.07
CA GLU A 72 5.26 11.82 24.55
C GLU A 72 6.70 11.92 25.07
N ALA A 73 7.65 11.23 24.44
CA ALA A 73 9.07 11.29 24.77
C ALA A 73 9.61 12.72 24.58
N ILE A 74 9.24 13.40 23.50
CA ILE A 74 9.62 14.80 23.28
C ILE A 74 8.98 15.71 24.33
N ALA A 75 7.69 15.54 24.63
CA ALA A 75 7.02 16.32 25.67
C ALA A 75 7.70 16.12 27.04
N LEU A 76 8.17 14.90 27.35
CA LEU A 76 8.94 14.61 28.54
C LEU A 76 10.27 15.37 28.57
N ALA A 77 11.02 15.41 27.47
CA ALA A 77 12.24 16.20 27.37
C ALA A 77 11.99 17.70 27.57
N VAL A 78 11.00 18.26 26.86
CA VAL A 78 10.64 19.68 26.95
C VAL A 78 10.20 20.05 28.38
N SER A 79 9.45 19.17 29.05
CA SER A 79 9.01 19.41 30.44
C SER A 79 10.16 19.49 31.46
N LYS A 80 11.33 18.95 31.12
CA LYS A 80 12.54 19.02 31.96
C LYS A 80 13.50 20.15 31.57
N MET A 81 13.21 20.86 30.49
CA MET A 81 13.99 22.04 30.10
C MET A 81 13.69 23.21 31.06
N PRO A 82 14.63 24.15 31.25
CA PRO A 82 14.37 25.36 32.02
C PRO A 82 13.15 26.11 31.49
N ALA A 83 12.47 26.86 32.36
CA ALA A 83 11.37 27.74 31.94
C ALA A 83 11.87 28.73 30.87
N GLN A 84 11.04 28.97 29.85
CA GLN A 84 11.40 29.89 28.78
C GLN A 84 11.66 31.28 29.34
N VAL A 85 12.71 31.92 28.86
CA VAL A 85 12.98 33.33 29.16
C VAL A 85 12.23 34.18 28.14
N GLU A 86 11.41 35.13 28.61
CA GLU A 86 10.68 36.03 27.72
C GLU A 86 11.63 36.81 26.79
N GLY A 87 11.39 36.74 25.49
CA GLY A 87 12.26 37.34 24.46
C GLY A 87 13.46 36.50 24.03
N SER A 88 13.66 35.30 24.59
CA SER A 88 14.69 34.35 24.10
C SER A 88 14.22 33.62 22.83
N ASN A 89 15.12 33.48 21.85
CA ASN A 89 14.86 32.70 20.65
C ASN A 89 15.26 31.23 20.88
N GLU A 90 14.43 30.51 21.64
CA GLU A 90 14.64 29.10 21.93
C GLU A 90 14.03 28.20 20.85
N TRP A 91 14.81 27.25 20.36
CA TRP A 91 14.40 26.28 19.35
C TRP A 91 14.74 24.86 19.81
N ILE A 92 13.88 23.92 19.41
CA ILE A 92 14.03 22.49 19.62
C ILE A 92 14.41 21.87 18.29
N TRP A 93 15.53 21.17 18.23
CA TRP A 93 15.92 20.39 17.06
C TRP A 93 15.63 18.91 17.29
N LEU A 94 14.65 18.38 16.58
CA LEU A 94 14.23 16.99 16.69
C LEU A 94 15.09 16.11 15.81
N ILE A 95 15.60 15.03 16.40
CA ILE A 95 16.49 14.08 15.75
C ILE A 95 16.04 12.67 16.11
N HIS A 96 15.92 11.82 15.11
CA HIS A 96 15.71 10.39 15.34
C HIS A 96 17.05 9.70 15.65
N ASP A 97 17.01 8.61 16.40
CA ASP A 97 18.18 7.75 16.64
C ASP A 97 18.75 7.09 15.37
N ASP A 98 18.03 7.16 14.25
CA ASP A 98 18.40 6.69 12.91
C ASP A 98 18.48 7.82 11.87
N SER A 99 18.83 9.02 12.34
CA SER A 99 18.94 10.25 11.55
C SER A 99 20.26 10.98 11.85
N ALA A 100 21.12 11.10 10.85
CA ALA A 100 22.46 11.69 10.97
C ALA A 100 22.55 12.98 10.15
N PRO A 101 22.54 14.17 10.78
CA PRO A 101 22.69 15.44 10.09
C PRO A 101 24.07 15.62 9.44
N ALA A 102 24.12 16.25 8.27
CA ALA A 102 25.39 16.70 7.68
C ALA A 102 26.01 17.80 8.57
N PRO A 103 27.35 18.02 8.52
CA PRO A 103 28.02 18.98 9.40
C PRO A 103 27.44 20.41 9.37
N SER A 104 26.98 20.89 8.22
CA SER A 104 26.41 22.24 8.08
C SER A 104 24.89 22.31 8.28
N ALA A 105 24.24 21.20 8.65
CA ALA A 105 22.77 21.12 8.65
C ALA A 105 22.14 22.17 9.59
N LEU A 106 22.63 22.26 10.83
CA LEU A 106 22.06 23.20 11.80
C LEU A 106 22.29 24.66 11.41
N GLU A 107 23.48 24.99 10.92
CA GLU A 107 23.83 26.30 10.38
C GLU A 107 22.85 26.70 9.26
N LYS A 108 22.62 25.81 8.28
CA LYS A 108 21.70 26.06 7.16
C LYS A 108 20.23 26.18 7.57
N LEU A 109 19.79 25.43 8.59
CA LEU A 109 18.45 25.60 9.15
C LEU A 109 18.27 26.98 9.80
N LEU A 110 19.28 27.45 10.55
CA LEU A 110 19.26 28.76 11.20
C LEU A 110 19.34 29.93 10.21
N GLU A 111 20.20 29.82 9.19
CA GLU A 111 20.28 30.79 8.09
C GLU A 111 18.90 30.96 7.40
N ALA A 112 18.18 29.86 7.17
CA ALA A 112 16.89 29.90 6.51
C ALA A 112 15.79 30.65 7.29
N ILE A 113 15.87 30.70 8.61
CA ILE A 113 14.86 31.35 9.47
C ILE A 113 15.24 32.77 9.90
N GLN A 114 16.49 33.19 9.68
CA GLN A 114 17.03 34.45 10.22
C GLN A 114 16.15 35.67 9.91
N ASP A 115 15.69 35.77 8.66
CA ASP A 115 14.88 36.88 8.14
C ASP A 115 13.39 36.51 8.00
N ARG A 116 12.94 35.44 8.69
CA ARG A 116 11.58 34.89 8.56
C ARG A 116 10.94 34.64 9.94
N PRO A 117 10.62 35.70 10.71
CA PRO A 117 10.09 35.57 12.08
C PRO A 117 8.73 34.84 12.16
N GLN A 118 8.00 34.73 11.06
CA GLN A 118 6.74 33.98 10.96
C GLN A 118 6.93 32.46 10.88
N VAL A 119 8.15 31.98 10.60
CA VAL A 119 8.45 30.54 10.54
C VAL A 119 8.51 30.00 11.96
N ALA A 120 7.75 28.93 12.21
CA ALA A 120 7.78 28.21 13.49
C ALA A 120 8.38 26.81 13.37
N MET A 121 8.53 26.29 12.16
CA MET A 121 9.13 24.98 11.90
C MET A 121 9.89 25.04 10.58
N VAL A 122 11.14 24.62 10.60
CA VAL A 122 11.98 24.44 9.41
C VAL A 122 12.54 23.02 9.41
N GLY A 123 12.66 22.42 8.24
CA GLY A 123 13.22 21.07 8.11
C GLY A 123 14.18 20.93 6.94
N PRO A 124 15.10 19.97 7.04
CA PRO A 124 16.13 19.72 6.03
C PRO A 124 15.58 18.88 4.87
N LYS A 125 16.38 18.80 3.81
CA LYS A 125 16.28 17.73 2.81
C LYS A 125 16.77 16.42 3.45
N LEU A 126 15.97 15.37 3.31
CA LEU A 126 16.32 14.03 3.79
C LEU A 126 16.84 13.18 2.65
N LEU A 127 18.02 12.60 2.86
CA LEU A 127 18.68 11.67 1.94
C LEU A 127 18.74 10.27 2.55
N GLY A 128 18.92 9.26 1.69
CA GLY A 128 19.09 7.88 2.12
C GLY A 128 20.28 7.69 3.05
N TRP A 129 20.13 6.83 4.07
CA TRP A 129 21.21 6.51 5.00
C TRP A 129 22.43 5.86 4.31
N HIS A 130 22.17 4.83 3.50
CA HIS A 130 23.19 4.11 2.75
C HIS A 130 23.45 4.81 1.41
N ASP A 131 22.39 5.03 0.64
CA ASP A 131 22.47 5.79 -0.60
C ASP A 131 22.21 7.28 -0.35
N ARG A 132 23.30 7.98 -0.06
CA ARG A 132 23.32 9.42 0.22
C ARG A 132 22.95 10.28 -0.98
N THR A 133 22.80 9.71 -2.17
CA THR A 133 22.40 10.45 -3.37
C THR A 133 20.89 10.41 -3.61
N HIS A 134 20.14 9.60 -2.85
CA HIS A 134 18.70 9.45 -3.06
C HIS A 134 17.88 10.33 -2.14
N LEU A 135 16.93 11.05 -2.72
CA LEU A 135 15.97 11.87 -2.02
C LEU A 135 14.91 11.00 -1.34
N LEU A 136 14.82 11.16 -0.02
CA LEU A 136 13.71 10.62 0.76
C LEU A 136 12.59 11.66 0.88
N GLU A 137 12.93 12.89 1.28
CA GLU A 137 11.97 13.97 1.54
C GLU A 137 12.60 15.35 1.30
N ALA A 138 11.83 16.29 0.75
CA ALA A 138 12.20 17.70 0.59
C ALA A 138 11.05 18.60 1.08
N GLY A 139 10.56 18.27 2.28
CA GLY A 139 9.24 18.67 2.76
C GLY A 139 8.18 17.62 2.50
N ILE A 140 7.09 17.69 3.26
CA ILE A 140 6.04 16.67 3.27
C ILE A 140 4.65 17.27 3.29
N SER A 141 3.71 16.50 2.75
CA SER A 141 2.29 16.76 2.76
C SER A 141 1.51 15.46 2.93
N ILE A 142 0.18 15.56 2.94
CA ILE A 142 -0.75 14.44 3.01
C ILE A 142 -1.78 14.53 1.88
N ALA A 143 -1.90 13.43 1.14
CA ALA A 143 -2.92 13.28 0.12
C ALA A 143 -4.31 13.09 0.75
N GLY A 144 -5.38 13.42 0.02
CA GLY A 144 -6.75 13.26 0.52
C GLY A 144 -7.18 11.82 0.84
N ASN A 145 -6.38 10.81 0.49
CA ASN A 145 -6.55 9.40 0.87
C ASN A 145 -5.68 8.98 2.08
N GLY A 146 -4.97 9.91 2.71
CA GLY A 146 -4.07 9.67 3.85
C GLY A 146 -2.64 9.26 3.46
N ALA A 147 -2.31 9.13 2.18
CA ALA A 147 -0.94 8.81 1.78
C ALA A 147 0.02 9.96 2.13
N ARG A 148 1.21 9.63 2.68
CA ARG A 148 2.31 10.58 2.80
C ARG A 148 2.72 11.03 1.41
N TRP A 149 2.87 12.34 1.23
CA TRP A 149 3.21 12.93 -0.05
C TRP A 149 4.48 13.75 0.08
N THR A 150 5.54 13.32 -0.59
CA THR A 150 6.82 14.04 -0.64
C THR A 150 6.96 14.90 -1.88
N GLY A 151 6.13 14.66 -2.91
CA GLY A 151 6.28 15.29 -4.22
C GLY A 151 7.37 14.67 -5.09
N LEU A 152 8.15 13.73 -4.54
CA LEU A 152 9.29 13.10 -5.19
C LEU A 152 8.89 11.89 -6.04
N GLU A 153 9.72 11.61 -7.04
CA GLU A 153 9.69 10.36 -7.79
C GLU A 153 10.26 9.20 -6.97
N VAL A 154 10.02 7.97 -7.43
CA VAL A 154 10.52 6.79 -6.72
C VAL A 154 12.01 6.66 -7.00
N LEU A 155 12.81 6.62 -5.94
CA LEU A 155 14.27 6.56 -6.03
C LEU A 155 14.85 7.75 -6.82
N GLU A 156 14.30 8.94 -6.58
CA GLU A 156 14.77 10.17 -7.20
C GLU A 156 16.17 10.52 -6.68
N TYR A 157 17.12 10.73 -7.59
CA TYR A 157 18.46 11.20 -7.26
C TYR A 157 18.47 12.69 -6.93
N ASP A 158 19.28 13.10 -5.97
CA ASP A 158 19.57 14.49 -5.65
C ASP A 158 20.60 15.04 -6.62
N GLN A 159 20.14 15.93 -7.49
CA GLN A 159 20.94 16.68 -8.46
C GLN A 159 20.82 18.20 -8.20
N GLY A 160 20.34 18.58 -7.02
CA GLY A 160 20.05 19.96 -6.65
C GLY A 160 18.73 20.51 -7.21
N GLN A 161 17.89 19.66 -7.80
CA GLN A 161 16.63 20.06 -8.43
C GLN A 161 15.56 20.55 -7.44
N HIS A 162 15.74 20.26 -6.14
CA HIS A 162 14.87 20.73 -5.05
C HIS A 162 15.58 21.72 -4.12
N ASP A 163 16.76 22.25 -4.50
CA ASP A 163 17.53 23.16 -3.64
C ASP A 163 16.82 24.49 -3.39
N GLY A 164 17.15 25.14 -2.28
CA GLY A 164 16.55 26.40 -1.82
C GLY A 164 15.54 26.27 -0.66
N ILE A 165 14.68 27.29 -0.53
CA ILE A 165 13.72 27.40 0.58
C ILE A 165 12.30 27.30 0.03
N HIS A 166 11.56 26.30 0.49
CA HIS A 166 10.22 25.97 0.00
C HIS A 166 9.18 26.07 1.11
N ASP A 167 8.02 26.65 0.81
CA ASP A 167 6.89 26.72 1.73
C ASP A 167 6.07 25.41 1.66
N VAL A 168 6.05 24.61 2.74
CA VAL A 168 5.57 23.21 2.72
C VAL A 168 4.58 22.89 3.85
N LEU A 169 3.62 21.97 3.66
CA LEU A 169 2.63 21.66 4.72
C LEU A 169 3.31 21.33 6.06
N SER A 170 4.29 20.44 6.00
CA SER A 170 5.13 20.08 7.14
C SER A 170 6.52 19.61 6.66
N VAL A 171 7.38 19.27 7.62
CA VAL A 171 8.69 18.64 7.43
C VAL A 171 8.83 17.47 8.39
N SER A 172 9.70 16.50 8.07
CA SER A 172 9.91 15.32 8.90
C SER A 172 10.41 15.65 10.31
N SER A 173 9.90 14.97 11.32
CA SER A 173 10.44 15.02 12.68
C SER A 173 11.87 14.49 12.81
N ALA A 174 12.38 13.78 11.79
CA ALA A 174 13.75 13.26 11.76
C ALA A 174 14.85 14.33 11.76
N GLY A 175 14.52 15.59 11.48
CA GLY A 175 15.46 16.71 11.50
C GLY A 175 14.81 18.07 11.69
N ALA A 176 13.56 18.13 12.17
CA ALA A 176 12.79 19.37 12.27
C ALA A 176 13.35 20.30 13.35
N LEU A 177 13.59 21.55 13.01
CA LEU A 177 13.91 22.63 13.95
C LEU A 177 12.64 23.45 14.19
N ILE A 178 12.16 23.46 15.44
CA ILE A 178 10.86 23.99 15.84
C ILE A 178 11.05 25.09 16.90
N ARG A 179 10.32 26.19 16.76
CA ARG A 179 10.33 27.28 17.74
C ARG A 179 9.63 26.81 19.02
N ARG A 180 10.32 26.89 20.16
CA ARG A 180 9.86 26.27 21.41
C ARG A 180 8.57 26.87 21.94
N ASP A 181 8.43 28.19 21.87
CA ASP A 181 7.22 28.91 22.28
C ASP A 181 5.97 28.38 21.55
N ILE A 182 6.06 28.19 20.22
CA ILE A 182 4.95 27.67 19.40
C ILE A 182 4.73 26.19 19.67
N PHE A 183 5.78 25.42 19.92
CA PHE A 183 5.63 24.02 20.32
C PHE A 183 4.82 23.90 21.61
N GLU A 184 5.15 24.69 22.64
CA GLU A 184 4.44 24.68 23.92
C GLU A 184 3.02 25.27 23.81
N GLU A 185 2.84 26.39 23.10
CA GLU A 185 1.54 27.03 22.86
C GLU A 185 0.55 26.07 22.17
N LEU A 186 1.03 25.33 21.17
CA LEU A 186 0.22 24.37 20.44
C LEU A 186 0.02 23.03 21.18
N GLY A 187 0.61 22.88 22.38
CA GLY A 187 0.50 21.68 23.20
C GLY A 187 1.34 20.51 22.71
N GLY A 188 2.41 20.77 21.95
CA GLY A 188 3.33 19.78 21.40
C GLY A 188 2.70 18.84 20.39
N TYR A 189 3.24 17.64 20.25
CA TYR A 189 2.64 16.57 19.44
C TYR A 189 1.35 16.02 20.06
N ASP A 190 0.41 15.58 19.23
CA ASP A 190 -0.88 15.06 19.71
C ASP A 190 -0.68 13.70 20.38
N SER A 191 -1.08 13.57 21.64
CA SER A 191 -0.93 12.32 22.41
C SER A 191 -1.77 11.15 21.89
N ASN A 192 -2.72 11.39 20.98
CA ASN A 192 -3.42 10.30 20.28
C ASN A 192 -2.60 9.71 19.12
N ILE A 193 -1.43 10.28 18.82
CA ILE A 193 -0.49 9.86 17.77
C ILE A 193 0.81 9.45 18.44
N SER A 194 0.93 8.18 18.80
CA SER A 194 2.16 7.66 19.44
C SER A 194 3.35 7.56 18.50
N LEU A 195 3.16 7.24 17.21
CA LEU A 195 4.21 7.17 16.21
C LEU A 195 3.64 7.34 14.80
N PHE A 196 4.42 7.96 13.90
CA PHE A 196 4.04 8.31 12.53
C PHE A 196 2.96 9.38 12.43
N ARG A 197 3.16 10.33 11.51
CA ARG A 197 2.23 11.42 11.17
C ARG A 197 2.10 12.51 12.23
N ASP A 198 2.83 12.40 13.32
CA ASP A 198 3.06 13.46 14.30
C ASP A 198 3.57 14.73 13.62
N ASP A 199 4.54 14.58 12.72
CA ASP A 199 5.09 15.64 11.87
C ASP A 199 4.03 16.38 11.03
N VAL A 200 3.25 15.66 10.23
CA VAL A 200 2.21 16.24 9.37
C VAL A 200 1.09 16.87 10.20
N ASP A 201 0.69 16.24 11.30
CA ASP A 201 -0.33 16.78 12.20
C ASP A 201 0.11 18.12 12.79
N PHE A 202 1.33 18.18 13.31
CA PHE A 202 1.86 19.37 13.94
C PHE A 202 2.08 20.49 12.92
N GLY A 203 2.64 20.20 11.75
CA GLY A 203 2.78 21.21 10.67
C GLY A 203 1.43 21.76 10.20
N TRP A 204 0.39 20.92 10.15
CA TRP A 204 -0.98 21.40 9.90
C TRP A 204 -1.45 22.36 10.99
N ARG A 205 -1.24 22.03 12.27
CA ARG A 205 -1.62 22.89 13.40
C ARG A 205 -0.87 24.21 13.41
N ILE A 206 0.44 24.20 13.16
CA ILE A 206 1.27 25.41 13.01
C ILE A 206 0.65 26.35 11.96
N ARG A 207 0.32 25.82 10.78
CA ARG A 207 -0.25 26.62 9.69
C ARG A 207 -1.62 27.19 10.02
N VAL A 208 -2.46 26.40 10.68
CA VAL A 208 -3.80 26.84 11.10
C VAL A 208 -3.75 27.82 12.28
N ALA A 209 -2.65 27.84 13.04
CA ALA A 209 -2.33 28.87 14.02
C ALA A 209 -1.73 30.14 13.39
N GLY A 210 -1.57 30.21 12.06
CA GLY A 210 -1.10 31.41 11.35
C GLY A 210 0.42 31.52 11.19
N HIS A 211 1.17 30.48 11.56
CA HIS A 211 2.61 30.41 11.37
C HIS A 211 2.98 29.68 10.07
N SER A 212 4.24 29.83 9.65
CA SER A 212 4.77 29.20 8.43
C SER A 212 5.64 27.98 8.74
N VAL A 213 5.67 27.03 7.80
CA VAL A 213 6.54 25.85 7.84
C VAL A 213 7.30 25.78 6.52
N ILE A 214 8.62 25.71 6.60
CA ILE A 214 9.49 25.73 5.41
C ILE A 214 10.42 24.52 5.36
N ALA A 215 10.76 24.07 4.16
CA ALA A 215 11.88 23.18 3.92
C ALA A 215 13.08 24.00 3.46
N ALA A 216 14.21 23.89 4.15
CA ALA A 216 15.48 24.50 3.77
C ALA A 216 16.40 23.39 3.27
N THR A 217 16.42 23.17 1.95
CA THR A 217 17.00 21.96 1.36
C THR A 217 18.52 22.00 1.22
N ASP A 218 19.13 23.16 1.49
CA ASP A 218 20.58 23.29 1.71
C ASP A 218 21.02 22.61 3.02
N ALA A 219 20.11 22.45 3.99
CA ALA A 219 20.35 21.60 5.15
C ALA A 219 20.06 20.15 4.79
N VAL A 220 21.02 19.26 5.06
CA VAL A 220 20.95 17.84 4.68
C VAL A 220 20.98 16.96 5.92
N VAL A 221 20.11 15.95 5.95
CA VAL A 221 20.10 14.91 6.97
C VAL A 221 19.94 13.53 6.32
N TYR A 222 20.76 12.57 6.73
CA TYR A 222 20.70 11.18 6.25
C TYR A 222 19.83 10.34 7.18
N HIS A 223 18.83 9.64 6.64
CA HIS A 223 17.85 8.93 7.47
C HIS A 223 17.63 7.48 7.01
N ALA A 224 17.66 6.53 7.96
CA ALA A 224 17.47 5.11 7.67
C ALA A 224 16.01 4.67 7.56
N GLN A 225 15.08 5.46 8.13
CA GLN A 225 13.65 5.16 8.19
C GLN A 225 13.36 3.78 8.82
N ALA A 226 14.08 3.42 9.89
CA ALA A 226 14.12 2.08 10.47
C ALA A 226 12.72 1.55 10.83
N SER A 227 11.91 2.36 11.52
CA SER A 227 10.53 2.00 11.89
C SER A 227 9.59 1.92 10.68
N ALA A 228 9.73 2.82 9.70
CA ALA A 228 8.85 2.86 8.53
C ALA A 228 9.16 1.76 7.50
N THR A 229 10.40 1.24 7.51
CA THR A 229 10.87 0.15 6.65
C THR A 229 10.82 -1.22 7.32
N GLU A 230 10.21 -1.29 8.51
CA GLU A 230 10.06 -2.50 9.33
C GLU A 230 11.41 -3.15 9.73
N ARG A 231 12.50 -2.36 9.74
CA ARG A 231 13.81 -2.78 10.25
C ARG A 231 13.88 -2.74 11.78
N ARG A 232 13.01 -1.93 12.40
CA ARG A 232 12.81 -1.85 13.84
C ARG A 232 11.38 -2.25 14.20
N LYS A 233 11.23 -3.00 15.28
CA LYS A 233 9.92 -3.33 15.85
C LYS A 233 9.28 -2.07 16.43
N VAL A 234 7.99 -1.88 16.19
CA VAL A 234 7.24 -0.74 16.75
C VAL A 234 6.53 -1.20 18.02
N ASP A 235 6.92 -0.64 19.15
CA ASP A 235 6.46 -1.05 20.47
C ASP A 235 5.81 0.09 21.25
N THR A 236 4.86 0.81 20.63
CA THR A 236 4.09 1.87 21.31
C THR A 236 2.72 1.38 21.78
N LYS A 237 2.11 2.08 22.76
CA LYS A 237 0.76 1.80 23.31
C LYS A 237 -0.32 1.52 22.26
N ASP A 238 -0.23 2.21 21.13
CA ASP A 238 -1.21 2.13 20.04
C ASP A 238 -0.90 1.12 18.96
N ALA A 239 0.33 0.59 18.93
CA ALA A 239 0.79 -0.37 17.93
C ALA A 239 0.22 -1.76 18.25
N PHE A 240 -1.10 -1.89 18.24
CA PHE A 240 -1.79 -3.16 18.44
C PHE A 240 -1.27 -4.17 17.40
N LEU A 241 -0.69 -5.28 17.87
CA LEU A 241 -0.03 -6.32 17.08
C LEU A 241 1.36 -5.97 16.50
N HIS A 242 1.99 -4.87 16.91
CA HIS A 242 3.31 -4.42 16.41
C HIS A 242 3.37 -4.23 14.89
N ARG A 243 2.26 -3.80 14.29
CA ARG A 243 2.12 -3.62 12.84
C ARG A 243 2.28 -2.15 12.43
N PRO A 244 3.43 -1.74 11.86
CA PRO A 244 3.68 -0.34 11.55
C PRO A 244 2.73 0.21 10.47
N LEU A 245 2.37 -0.59 9.45
CA LEU A 245 1.43 -0.15 8.42
C LEU A 245 0.05 0.19 9.02
N LEU A 246 -0.47 -0.66 9.90
CA LEU A 246 -1.76 -0.44 10.56
C LEU A 246 -1.75 0.89 11.31
N LEU A 247 -0.69 1.13 12.10
CA LEU A 247 -0.53 2.36 12.87
C LEU A 247 -0.42 3.60 11.96
N ASP A 248 0.42 3.56 10.92
CA ASP A 248 0.55 4.64 9.94
C ASP A 248 -0.79 4.98 9.29
N ARG A 249 -1.56 3.97 8.88
CA ARG A 249 -2.87 4.17 8.22
C ARG A 249 -3.93 4.70 9.15
N ARG A 250 -3.96 4.22 10.38
CA ARG A 250 -4.86 4.73 11.43
C ARG A 250 -4.53 6.20 11.69
N ASN A 251 -3.25 6.52 11.90
CA ASN A 251 -2.84 7.89 12.22
C ASN A 251 -3.02 8.83 11.02
N ALA A 252 -2.78 8.40 9.78
CA ALA A 252 -3.06 9.18 8.59
C ALA A 252 -4.56 9.54 8.45
N ALA A 253 -5.45 8.59 8.69
CA ALA A 253 -6.89 8.83 8.69
C ALA A 253 -7.30 9.74 9.86
N TYR A 254 -6.73 9.53 11.04
CA TYR A 254 -6.94 10.40 12.21
C TYR A 254 -6.55 11.85 11.91
N VAL A 255 -5.35 12.10 11.37
CA VAL A 255 -4.87 13.44 11.01
C VAL A 255 -5.82 14.14 10.05
N LEU A 256 -6.28 13.45 9.01
CA LEU A 256 -7.25 14.03 8.07
C LEU A 256 -8.58 14.37 8.74
N LEU A 257 -9.14 13.45 9.55
CA LEU A 257 -10.44 13.63 10.19
C LEU A 257 -10.40 14.66 11.33
N ALA A 258 -9.29 14.75 12.06
CA ALA A 258 -9.13 15.67 13.18
C ALA A 258 -8.80 17.11 12.72
N ASN A 259 -8.11 17.27 11.58
CA ASN A 259 -7.75 18.61 11.07
C ASN A 259 -8.73 19.21 10.05
N SER A 260 -9.50 18.39 9.33
CA SER A 260 -10.35 18.88 8.23
C SER A 260 -11.56 19.69 8.71
N SER A 261 -12.16 20.47 7.80
CA SER A 261 -13.44 21.12 8.06
C SER A 261 -14.54 20.09 8.34
N TRP A 262 -15.46 20.40 9.27
CA TRP A 262 -16.44 19.44 9.74
C TRP A 262 -17.40 18.94 8.65
N TRP A 263 -17.75 19.80 7.69
CA TRP A 263 -18.56 19.45 6.52
C TRP A 263 -17.87 18.45 5.57
N MET A 264 -16.54 18.38 5.58
CA MET A 264 -15.77 17.45 4.75
C MET A 264 -15.67 16.06 5.37
N ILE A 265 -16.01 15.90 6.65
CA ILE A 265 -15.85 14.62 7.36
C ILE A 265 -16.61 13.47 6.68
N PRO A 266 -17.92 13.59 6.35
CA PRO A 266 -18.64 12.48 5.71
C PRO A 266 -17.99 12.06 4.38
N TRP A 267 -17.56 13.05 3.59
CA TRP A 267 -16.87 12.80 2.33
C TRP A 267 -15.51 12.12 2.53
N LEU A 268 -14.70 12.62 3.47
CA LEU A 268 -13.40 12.04 3.79
C LEU A 268 -13.53 10.62 4.35
N THR A 269 -14.53 10.35 5.18
CA THR A 269 -14.80 9.00 5.69
C THR A 269 -15.12 8.03 4.55
N VAL A 270 -16.01 8.42 3.63
CA VAL A 270 -16.32 7.60 2.44
C VAL A 270 -15.09 7.39 1.56
N GLN A 271 -14.31 8.46 1.33
CA GLN A 271 -13.09 8.40 0.53
C GLN A 271 -12.02 7.49 1.17
N LEU A 272 -11.81 7.60 2.49
CA LEU A 272 -10.87 6.78 3.24
C LEU A 272 -11.29 5.31 3.20
N LEU A 273 -12.58 5.02 3.47
CA LEU A 273 -13.13 3.66 3.41
C LEU A 273 -13.01 3.06 2.01
N GLY A 274 -13.38 3.82 0.97
CA GLY A 274 -13.24 3.37 -0.42
C GLY A 274 -11.79 3.11 -0.80
N SER A 275 -10.86 3.98 -0.40
CA SER A 275 -9.43 3.80 -0.66
C SER A 275 -8.82 2.64 0.11
N ALA A 276 -9.27 2.40 1.34
CA ALA A 276 -8.84 1.27 2.17
C ALA A 276 -9.36 -0.05 1.58
N MET A 277 -10.62 -0.09 1.15
CA MET A 277 -11.20 -1.24 0.45
C MET A 277 -10.43 -1.56 -0.84
N ALA A 278 -10.15 -0.56 -1.67
CA ALA A 278 -9.40 -0.74 -2.91
C ALA A 278 -7.98 -1.28 -2.64
N ARG A 279 -7.28 -0.74 -1.62
CA ARG A 279 -5.96 -1.22 -1.21
C ARG A 279 -6.01 -2.63 -0.62
N ALA A 280 -7.00 -2.93 0.22
CA ALA A 280 -7.22 -4.25 0.79
C ALA A 280 -7.46 -5.30 -0.29
N ILE A 281 -8.28 -5.00 -1.31
CA ILE A 281 -8.45 -5.87 -2.49
C ILE A 281 -7.10 -6.05 -3.22
N GLY A 282 -6.34 -4.97 -3.41
CA GLY A 282 -4.98 -5.04 -3.97
C GLY A 282 -4.06 -5.98 -3.20
N TYR A 283 -4.04 -5.87 -1.86
CA TYR A 283 -3.27 -6.75 -0.99
C TYR A 283 -3.75 -8.20 -1.01
N LEU A 284 -5.07 -8.45 -1.06
CA LEU A 284 -5.61 -9.81 -1.20
C LEU A 284 -5.19 -10.45 -2.52
N ILE A 285 -5.24 -9.70 -3.63
CA ILE A 285 -4.73 -10.14 -4.93
C ILE A 285 -3.22 -10.42 -4.85
N ALA A 286 -2.49 -9.61 -4.08
CA ALA A 286 -1.07 -9.81 -3.81
C ALA A 286 -0.78 -10.95 -2.81
N LYS A 287 -1.81 -11.69 -2.34
CA LYS A 287 -1.71 -12.75 -1.31
C LYS A 287 -1.13 -12.27 0.02
N LEU A 288 -1.44 -11.03 0.38
CA LEU A 288 -1.04 -10.36 1.62
C LEU A 288 -2.25 -10.10 2.51
N PRO A 289 -2.92 -11.14 3.05
CA PRO A 289 -4.13 -10.98 3.83
C PRO A 289 -3.92 -10.19 5.13
N GLY A 290 -2.70 -10.22 5.70
CA GLY A 290 -2.33 -9.41 6.86
C GLY A 290 -2.44 -7.91 6.59
N TYR A 291 -1.76 -7.42 5.55
CA TYR A 291 -1.81 -6.02 5.14
C TYR A 291 -3.21 -5.59 4.66
N ALA A 292 -3.98 -6.49 4.05
CA ALA A 292 -5.38 -6.23 3.71
C ALA A 292 -6.24 -6.00 4.96
N ALA A 293 -6.05 -6.82 5.99
CA ALA A 293 -6.73 -6.66 7.28
C ALA A 293 -6.29 -5.36 7.98
N ASP A 294 -5.01 -5.01 7.92
CA ASP A 294 -4.46 -3.78 8.52
C ASP A 294 -5.11 -2.51 7.93
N GLU A 295 -5.29 -2.45 6.61
CA GLU A 295 -5.98 -1.33 5.95
C GLU A 295 -7.42 -1.16 6.44
N MET A 296 -8.16 -2.26 6.56
CA MET A 296 -9.56 -2.23 7.00
C MET A 296 -9.67 -1.91 8.49
N LEU A 297 -8.80 -2.49 9.32
CA LEU A 297 -8.81 -2.30 10.77
C LEU A 297 -8.39 -0.88 11.17
N ALA A 298 -7.42 -0.30 10.46
CA ALA A 298 -7.00 1.08 10.65
C ALA A 298 -8.18 2.07 10.52
N ILE A 299 -9.05 1.90 9.53
CA ILE A 299 -10.22 2.78 9.34
C ILE A 299 -11.36 2.39 10.28
N ALA A 300 -11.62 1.11 10.48
CA ALA A 300 -12.70 0.63 11.34
C ALA A 300 -12.54 1.11 12.80
N THR A 301 -11.32 1.09 13.33
CA THR A 301 -11.04 1.55 14.72
C THR A 301 -11.42 3.01 14.94
N LEU A 302 -11.21 3.89 13.95
CA LEU A 302 -11.58 5.30 14.03
C LEU A 302 -13.09 5.53 13.95
N ILE A 303 -13.79 4.74 13.13
CA ILE A 303 -15.24 4.79 13.00
C ILE A 303 -15.91 4.32 14.30
N ILE A 304 -15.36 3.29 14.94
CA ILE A 304 -15.90 2.72 16.19
C ILE A 304 -15.63 3.64 17.40
N ARG A 305 -14.53 4.41 17.39
CA ARG A 305 -14.14 5.30 18.50
C ARG A 305 -14.09 6.77 18.06
N PRO A 306 -15.21 7.40 17.69
CA PRO A 306 -15.22 8.77 17.18
C PRO A 306 -14.91 9.83 18.26
N ALA A 307 -15.01 9.47 19.55
CA ALA A 307 -14.80 10.38 20.67
C ALA A 307 -13.40 11.01 20.68
N THR A 308 -12.36 10.26 20.28
CA THR A 308 -10.98 10.76 20.21
C THR A 308 -10.86 11.87 19.15
N ILE A 309 -11.45 11.66 17.98
CA ILE A 309 -11.52 12.66 16.90
C ILE A 309 -12.28 13.90 17.38
N VAL A 310 -13.43 13.73 18.01
CA VAL A 310 -14.23 14.88 18.51
C VAL A 310 -13.46 15.68 19.55
N LYS A 311 -12.78 15.02 20.50
CA LYS A 311 -11.95 15.68 21.53
C LYS A 311 -10.80 16.48 20.88
N ALA A 312 -10.07 15.85 19.96
CA ALA A 312 -8.97 16.51 19.25
C ALA A 312 -9.45 17.71 18.45
N ARG A 313 -10.60 17.59 17.75
CA ARG A 313 -11.20 18.71 17.00
C ARG A 313 -11.60 19.88 17.89
N ARG A 314 -12.12 19.61 19.09
CA ARG A 314 -12.48 20.67 20.06
C ARG A 314 -11.23 21.41 20.52
N PHE A 315 -10.17 20.69 20.86
CA PHE A 315 -8.88 21.26 21.24
C PHE A 315 -8.28 22.09 20.10
N ARG A 316 -8.17 21.53 18.89
CA ARG A 316 -7.61 22.23 17.72
C ARG A 316 -8.39 23.48 17.31
N LYS A 317 -9.69 23.54 17.63
CA LYS A 317 -10.50 24.73 17.38
C LYS A 317 -10.08 25.92 18.26
N THR A 318 -9.54 25.70 19.46
CA THR A 318 -9.14 26.80 20.35
C THR A 318 -7.85 27.47 19.91
N GLN A 319 -6.95 26.74 19.25
CA GLN A 319 -5.66 27.23 18.75
C GLN A 319 -5.71 27.72 17.30
N ARG A 320 -6.89 27.64 16.66
CA ARG A 320 -7.05 27.97 15.25
C ARG A 320 -7.26 29.48 15.07
N LEU A 321 -6.27 30.15 14.50
CA LEU A 321 -6.35 31.57 14.13
C LEU A 321 -6.84 31.79 12.70
N VAL A 322 -6.49 30.90 11.77
CA VAL A 322 -6.84 31.04 10.35
C VAL A 322 -7.76 29.92 9.84
N SER A 323 -8.33 30.09 8.63
CA SER A 323 -9.21 29.08 8.07
C SER A 323 -8.42 27.82 7.67
N ALA A 324 -8.98 26.64 7.97
CA ALA A 324 -8.42 25.36 7.53
C ALA A 324 -8.33 25.23 5.98
N ARG A 325 -9.02 26.11 5.25
CA ARG A 325 -8.91 26.20 3.78
C ARG A 325 -7.50 26.59 3.32
N ILE A 326 -6.70 27.31 4.11
CA ILE A 326 -5.31 27.66 3.73
C ILE A 326 -4.50 26.39 3.42
N ILE A 327 -4.84 25.28 4.08
CA ILE A 327 -4.14 24.00 3.89
C ILE A 327 -4.38 23.40 2.50
N SER A 328 -5.48 23.75 1.80
CA SER A 328 -5.76 23.19 0.48
C SER A 328 -4.68 23.52 -0.55
N ALA A 329 -3.91 24.59 -0.35
CA ALA A 329 -2.78 24.94 -1.22
C ALA A 329 -1.62 23.94 -1.12
N TYR A 330 -1.46 23.27 0.04
CA TYR A 330 -0.39 22.32 0.28
C TYR A 330 -0.83 20.86 0.08
N ILE A 331 -2.14 20.59 -0.06
CA ILE A 331 -2.64 19.25 -0.37
C ILE A 331 -2.45 18.99 -1.86
N PRO A 332 -1.78 17.89 -2.26
CA PRO A 332 -1.52 17.60 -3.67
C PRO A 332 -2.82 17.38 -4.45
N PRO A 333 -2.92 17.90 -5.69
CA PRO A 333 -4.09 17.70 -6.53
C PRO A 333 -4.31 16.20 -6.82
N ARG A 334 -5.57 15.77 -6.92
CA ARG A 334 -5.89 14.34 -7.12
C ARG A 334 -5.22 13.75 -8.37
N TRP A 335 -5.07 14.54 -9.42
CA TRP A 335 -4.43 14.12 -10.68
C TRP A 335 -2.92 13.86 -10.54
N SER A 336 -2.20 14.59 -9.69
CA SER A 336 -0.77 14.31 -9.48
C SER A 336 -0.57 12.95 -8.81
N GLN A 337 -1.47 12.58 -7.90
CA GLN A 337 -1.44 11.27 -7.22
C GLN A 337 -1.68 10.12 -8.19
N ILE A 338 -2.63 10.28 -9.12
CA ILE A 338 -2.89 9.31 -10.18
C ILE A 338 -1.66 9.21 -11.09
N ARG A 339 -1.11 10.35 -11.53
CA ARG A 339 0.07 10.40 -12.40
C ARG A 339 1.27 9.67 -11.80
N LEU A 340 1.60 9.94 -10.54
CA LEU A 340 2.71 9.28 -9.84
C LEU A 340 2.44 7.78 -9.67
N SER A 341 1.19 7.40 -9.39
CA SER A 341 0.81 5.98 -9.33
C SER A 341 0.94 5.29 -10.69
N THR A 342 0.54 5.95 -11.78
CA THR A 342 0.70 5.43 -13.14
C THR A 342 2.16 5.38 -13.56
N ALA A 343 2.97 6.39 -13.20
CA ALA A 343 4.41 6.43 -13.47
C ALA A 343 5.12 5.25 -12.80
N ARG A 344 4.77 4.92 -11.56
CA ARG A 344 5.27 3.72 -10.86
C ARG A 344 4.93 2.44 -11.60
N VAL A 345 3.69 2.33 -12.11
CA VAL A 345 3.25 1.17 -12.87
C VAL A 345 4.00 1.08 -14.19
N THR A 346 4.13 2.19 -14.93
CA THR A 346 4.83 2.23 -16.21
C THR A 346 6.32 1.95 -16.06
N GLU A 347 6.97 2.50 -15.03
CA GLU A 347 8.42 2.32 -14.80
C GLU A 347 8.72 0.89 -14.33
N ALA A 348 7.88 0.31 -13.48
CA ALA A 348 7.97 -1.10 -13.13
C ALA A 348 7.77 -2.02 -14.35
N ILE A 349 6.94 -1.63 -15.32
CA ILE A 349 6.75 -2.35 -16.58
C ILE A 349 7.96 -2.15 -17.51
N ARG A 350 8.44 -0.91 -17.66
CA ARG A 350 9.57 -0.52 -18.52
C ARG A 350 10.85 -1.21 -18.10
N SER A 351 11.24 -1.11 -16.83
CA SER A 351 12.43 -1.75 -16.26
C SER A 351 12.50 -3.26 -16.47
N LYS A 352 11.36 -3.94 -16.70
CA LYS A 352 11.31 -5.37 -17.02
C LYS A 352 11.26 -5.69 -18.52
N ILE A 353 10.79 -4.78 -19.35
CA ILE A 353 10.73 -4.97 -20.82
C ILE A 353 12.05 -4.54 -21.47
N LEU A 354 12.68 -3.50 -20.93
CA LEU A 354 13.98 -2.96 -21.34
C LEU A 354 14.85 -2.86 -20.09
N PRO A 355 15.50 -3.96 -19.64
CA PRO A 355 16.50 -3.85 -18.60
C PRO A 355 17.66 -3.00 -19.16
N VAL A 356 17.83 -1.80 -18.60
CA VAL A 356 19.03 -0.99 -18.86
C VAL A 356 20.15 -1.66 -18.06
N ASN A 357 21.14 -2.24 -18.74
CA ASN A 357 22.37 -2.67 -18.11
C ASN A 357 23.20 -1.42 -17.79
N GLU A 358 22.90 -0.76 -16.67
CA GLU A 358 23.89 0.15 -16.08
C GLU A 358 24.96 -0.73 -15.42
N ASN A 359 26.11 -0.84 -16.08
CA ASN A 359 27.33 -1.33 -15.47
C ASN A 359 27.82 -0.25 -14.48
N THR A 360 27.21 -0.15 -13.31
CA THR A 360 27.81 0.56 -12.19
C THR A 360 28.92 -0.35 -11.66
N THR A 361 30.16 0.08 -11.85
CA THR A 361 31.33 -0.47 -11.16
C THR A 361 31.20 -0.15 -9.67
N SER A 362 30.43 -0.96 -8.93
CA SER A 362 30.53 -0.99 -7.48
C SER A 362 31.90 -1.56 -7.13
N SER A 363 32.71 -0.75 -6.48
CA SER A 363 34.01 -1.13 -5.92
C SER A 363 33.81 -2.31 -4.99
N VAL A 364 34.57 -3.38 -5.21
CA VAL A 364 34.59 -4.60 -4.36
C VAL A 364 35.00 -4.29 -2.90
N LEU A 365 35.49 -3.07 -2.62
CA LEU A 365 35.75 -2.62 -1.25
C LEU A 365 34.50 -2.15 -0.49
N ASP A 366 33.42 -1.72 -1.16
CA ASP A 366 32.16 -1.34 -0.49
C ASP A 366 31.28 -2.56 -0.18
N SER A 367 31.52 -3.70 -0.85
CA SER A 367 30.77 -4.94 -0.64
C SER A 367 31.13 -5.71 0.64
N LEU A 368 32.04 -5.18 1.48
CA LEU A 368 32.48 -5.85 2.72
C LEU A 368 31.96 -5.21 4.02
N GLU A 369 31.19 -4.12 3.96
CA GLU A 369 30.44 -3.60 5.11
C GLU A 369 28.94 -3.94 4.99
N GLU A 370 28.58 -5.11 5.52
CA GLU A 370 27.25 -5.46 6.05
C GLU A 370 26.00 -5.16 5.19
N GLU A 371 26.10 -5.26 3.87
CA GLU A 371 24.91 -5.32 3.00
C GLU A 371 24.12 -6.64 3.16
N ASP A 372 24.73 -7.66 3.80
CA ASP A 372 24.22 -9.04 3.89
C ASP A 372 23.54 -9.42 5.23
N LEU A 373 23.47 -8.52 6.23
CA LEU A 373 22.73 -8.77 7.48
C LEU A 373 21.35 -8.08 7.56
N LEU A 374 21.04 -7.21 6.60
CA LEU A 374 19.80 -6.42 6.61
C LEU A 374 18.92 -6.86 5.44
N VAL A 375 18.17 -7.95 5.67
CA VAL A 375 17.15 -8.46 4.76
C VAL A 375 16.30 -7.29 4.23
N PRO A 376 16.35 -6.95 2.92
CA PRO A 376 15.41 -6.00 2.38
C PRO A 376 14.01 -6.58 2.57
N THR A 377 13.20 -5.95 3.41
CA THR A 377 11.81 -6.32 3.64
C THR A 377 11.10 -6.34 2.28
N HIS A 378 10.49 -7.49 1.97
CA HIS A 378 9.87 -7.84 0.68
C HIS A 378 9.07 -6.66 0.09
N LYS A 379 9.70 -5.82 -0.75
CA LYS A 379 8.99 -4.92 -1.67
C LYS A 379 8.40 -5.80 -2.77
N PHE A 380 7.29 -6.49 -2.48
CA PHE A 380 6.75 -7.46 -3.42
C PHE A 380 5.91 -6.83 -4.52
N GLN A 381 6.29 -7.22 -5.72
CA GLN A 381 5.82 -6.72 -6.99
C GLN A 381 4.44 -7.33 -7.30
N TRP A 382 3.35 -6.66 -6.90
CA TRP A 382 1.96 -7.00 -7.29
C TRP A 382 1.82 -7.30 -8.80
N MET A 383 2.67 -6.65 -9.59
CA MET A 383 2.77 -6.84 -11.02
C MET A 383 3.12 -8.27 -11.44
N ASN A 384 3.81 -9.10 -10.65
CA ASN A 384 4.16 -10.48 -11.08
C ASN A 384 2.94 -11.41 -11.17
N PHE A 385 1.86 -11.13 -10.44
CA PHE A 385 0.63 -11.91 -10.48
C PHE A 385 -0.21 -11.59 -11.73
N LEU A 386 -0.39 -10.29 -12.05
CA LEU A 386 -1.01 -9.84 -13.31
C LEU A 386 -0.10 -10.06 -14.53
N ARG A 387 1.22 -10.21 -14.33
CA ARG A 387 2.18 -10.55 -15.39
C ARG A 387 2.13 -12.00 -15.82
N ASN A 388 1.60 -12.92 -14.99
CA ASN A 388 1.44 -14.29 -15.44
C ASN A 388 0.30 -14.33 -16.47
N PRO A 389 0.61 -14.50 -17.77
CA PRO A 389 -0.39 -14.41 -18.83
C PRO A 389 -1.53 -15.39 -18.61
N VAL A 390 -1.26 -16.56 -17.99
CA VAL A 390 -2.27 -17.57 -17.66
C VAL A 390 -3.30 -17.00 -16.70
N ILE A 391 -2.86 -16.43 -15.57
CA ILE A 391 -3.74 -15.89 -14.54
C ILE A 391 -4.55 -14.73 -15.12
N LEU A 392 -3.89 -13.82 -15.84
CA LEU A 392 -4.53 -12.68 -16.49
C LEU A 392 -5.64 -13.13 -17.46
N GLY A 393 -5.35 -14.12 -18.32
CA GLY A 393 -6.31 -14.63 -19.29
C GLY A 393 -7.55 -15.26 -18.65
N TYR A 394 -7.36 -16.12 -17.63
CA TYR A 394 -8.49 -16.74 -16.93
C TYR A 394 -9.29 -15.72 -16.11
N SER A 395 -8.64 -14.77 -15.44
CA SER A 395 -9.31 -13.71 -14.68
C SER A 395 -10.11 -12.79 -15.60
N LEU A 396 -9.55 -12.42 -16.77
CA LEU A 396 -10.26 -11.62 -17.77
C LEU A 396 -11.49 -12.37 -18.31
N LEU A 397 -11.34 -13.64 -18.65
CA LEU A 397 -12.46 -14.45 -19.15
C LEU A 397 -13.54 -14.65 -18.10
N ALA A 398 -13.16 -14.89 -16.84
CA ALA A 398 -14.10 -15.02 -15.73
C ALA A 398 -14.89 -13.72 -15.52
N LEU A 399 -14.22 -12.57 -15.55
CA LEU A 399 -14.87 -11.27 -15.44
C LEU A 399 -15.84 -11.02 -16.60
N VAL A 400 -15.42 -11.26 -17.84
CA VAL A 400 -16.26 -11.12 -19.03
C VAL A 400 -17.49 -12.03 -18.94
N THR A 401 -17.29 -13.27 -18.53
CA THR A 401 -18.38 -14.27 -18.39
C THR A 401 -19.37 -13.87 -17.30
N LEU A 402 -18.89 -13.34 -16.17
CA LEU A 402 -19.74 -12.88 -15.07
C LEU A 402 -20.56 -11.64 -15.46
N ILE A 403 -19.94 -10.67 -16.15
CA ILE A 403 -20.64 -9.49 -16.69
C ILE A 403 -21.68 -9.89 -17.74
N ALA A 404 -21.34 -10.79 -18.66
CA ALA A 404 -22.25 -11.28 -19.70
C ALA A 404 -23.40 -12.11 -19.12
N SER A 405 -23.18 -12.77 -17.98
CA SER A 405 -24.17 -13.62 -17.31
C SER A 405 -25.01 -12.91 -16.26
N ARG A 406 -24.85 -11.58 -16.09
CA ARG A 406 -25.56 -10.80 -15.06
C ARG A 406 -27.09 -10.93 -15.08
N ASN A 407 -27.66 -11.15 -16.26
CA ASN A 407 -29.10 -11.29 -16.46
C ASN A 407 -29.58 -12.76 -16.53
N ARG A 408 -28.71 -13.73 -16.18
CA ARG A 408 -28.97 -15.17 -16.35
C ARG A 408 -29.40 -15.89 -15.06
N PHE A 409 -29.58 -15.17 -13.96
CA PHE A 409 -30.07 -15.74 -12.70
C PHE A 409 -31.60 -15.85 -12.74
N GLY A 410 -32.14 -17.07 -12.86
CA GLY A 410 -33.59 -17.32 -12.91
C GLY A 410 -33.97 -18.48 -13.85
N SER A 411 -35.24 -18.53 -14.30
CA SER A 411 -35.69 -19.50 -15.31
C SER A 411 -35.07 -19.16 -16.67
N LEU A 412 -34.04 -19.91 -17.05
CA LEU A 412 -33.36 -19.76 -18.33
C LEU A 412 -34.25 -20.25 -19.47
N ILE A 413 -34.67 -19.33 -20.34
CA ILE A 413 -35.37 -19.62 -21.60
C ILE A 413 -34.45 -19.16 -22.73
N GLY A 414 -34.06 -20.08 -23.60
CA GLY A 414 -33.17 -19.80 -24.73
C GLY A 414 -33.74 -20.39 -26.02
N GLY A 415 -33.30 -19.89 -27.18
CA GLY A 415 -33.83 -20.31 -28.49
C GLY A 415 -33.71 -21.81 -28.80
N ALA A 416 -32.86 -22.54 -28.08
CA ALA A 416 -32.72 -24.00 -28.18
C ALA A 416 -32.87 -24.73 -26.82
N LEU A 417 -33.22 -24.02 -25.74
CA LEU A 417 -33.48 -24.61 -24.43
C LEU A 417 -34.97 -24.53 -24.14
N PRO A 418 -35.71 -25.65 -24.17
CA PRO A 418 -37.07 -25.66 -23.64
C PRO A 418 -37.04 -25.33 -22.14
N SER A 419 -38.18 -24.92 -21.58
CA SER A 419 -38.32 -24.68 -20.14
C SER A 419 -37.81 -25.88 -19.35
N SER A 420 -36.68 -25.69 -18.65
CA SER A 420 -36.08 -26.77 -17.85
C SER A 420 -37.07 -27.22 -16.78
N PRO A 421 -37.32 -28.53 -16.63
CA PRO A 421 -38.05 -29.06 -15.48
C PRO A 421 -37.39 -28.62 -14.17
N SER A 422 -38.18 -28.51 -13.11
CA SER A 422 -37.71 -28.00 -11.81
C SER A 422 -36.85 -29.01 -11.05
N GLY A 423 -37.04 -30.31 -11.28
CA GLY A 423 -36.31 -31.38 -10.56
C GLY A 423 -35.71 -32.49 -11.42
N ALA A 424 -34.68 -33.15 -10.87
CA ALA A 424 -34.06 -34.36 -11.44
C ALA A 424 -35.05 -35.50 -11.69
N ARG A 425 -36.04 -35.65 -10.79
CA ARG A 425 -37.11 -36.66 -10.90
C ARG A 425 -37.96 -36.44 -12.14
N ASP A 426 -38.22 -35.18 -12.49
CA ASP A 426 -39.01 -34.82 -13.67
C ASP A 426 -38.25 -35.14 -14.95
N LEU A 427 -36.91 -34.99 -14.97
CA LEU A 427 -36.08 -35.41 -16.10
C LEU A 427 -36.04 -36.93 -16.27
N PHE A 428 -35.95 -37.70 -15.17
CA PHE A 428 -36.04 -39.16 -15.25
C PHE A 428 -37.42 -39.60 -15.75
N LYS A 429 -38.49 -38.96 -15.28
CA LYS A 429 -39.85 -39.22 -15.77
C LYS A 429 -39.97 -38.92 -17.26
N LEU A 430 -39.49 -37.76 -17.71
CA LEU A 430 -39.46 -37.36 -19.12
C LEU A 430 -38.64 -38.35 -19.98
N TYR A 431 -37.55 -38.90 -19.45
CA TYR A 431 -36.72 -39.86 -20.16
C TYR A 431 -37.44 -41.20 -20.39
N PHE A 432 -38.17 -41.70 -19.38
CA PHE A 432 -38.87 -42.98 -19.44
C PHE A 432 -40.31 -42.90 -19.96
N GLU A 433 -40.86 -41.69 -20.14
CA GLU A 433 -42.16 -41.50 -20.78
C GLU A 433 -42.13 -41.96 -22.24
N SER A 434 -43.15 -42.71 -22.63
CA SER A 434 -43.35 -43.20 -24.01
C SER A 434 -43.99 -42.16 -24.93
N TRP A 435 -44.49 -41.05 -24.36
CA TRP A 435 -45.16 -39.98 -25.09
C TRP A 435 -44.72 -38.61 -24.58
N HIS A 436 -44.21 -37.77 -25.47
CA HIS A 436 -43.70 -36.43 -25.15
C HIS A 436 -44.59 -35.35 -25.75
N GLN A 437 -44.92 -34.33 -24.97
CA GLN A 437 -45.65 -33.14 -25.43
C GLN A 437 -44.71 -32.15 -26.16
N VAL A 438 -44.18 -32.56 -27.31
CA VAL A 438 -43.41 -31.68 -28.21
C VAL A 438 -44.23 -31.47 -29.49
N GLY A 439 -44.62 -30.23 -29.79
CA GLY A 439 -45.52 -29.93 -30.92
C GLY A 439 -46.93 -30.48 -30.68
N MET A 440 -47.43 -31.34 -31.58
CA MET A 440 -48.72 -32.06 -31.42
C MET A 440 -48.60 -33.38 -30.65
N GLY A 441 -47.42 -33.70 -30.12
CA GLY A 441 -47.12 -34.95 -29.43
C GLY A 441 -46.22 -35.87 -30.26
N SER A 442 -45.32 -36.58 -29.60
CA SER A 442 -44.36 -37.49 -30.24
C SER A 442 -44.15 -38.75 -29.40
N ALA A 443 -44.03 -39.90 -30.07
CA ALA A 443 -43.64 -41.17 -29.47
C ALA A 443 -42.14 -41.48 -29.68
N HIS A 444 -41.34 -40.50 -30.13
CA HIS A 444 -39.91 -40.71 -30.30
C HIS A 444 -39.23 -40.87 -28.95
N ALA A 445 -38.25 -41.77 -28.89
CA ALA A 445 -37.47 -41.98 -27.67
C ALA A 445 -36.77 -40.67 -27.25
N SER A 446 -36.81 -40.40 -25.94
CA SER A 446 -36.12 -39.27 -25.35
C SER A 446 -34.61 -39.33 -25.67
N PRO A 447 -34.00 -38.21 -26.06
CA PRO A 447 -32.57 -38.17 -26.30
C PRO A 447 -31.73 -38.61 -25.07
N PRO A 448 -30.64 -39.37 -25.27
CA PRO A 448 -29.79 -39.86 -24.16
C PRO A 448 -29.20 -38.75 -23.26
N TRP A 449 -29.03 -37.54 -23.78
CA TRP A 449 -28.50 -36.42 -23.00
C TRP A 449 -29.43 -36.00 -21.84
N ILE A 450 -30.73 -36.30 -21.91
CA ILE A 450 -31.69 -36.03 -20.83
C ILE A 450 -31.36 -36.88 -19.60
N ALA A 451 -31.05 -38.17 -19.80
CA ALA A 451 -30.62 -39.05 -18.72
C ALA A 451 -29.29 -38.61 -18.10
N VAL A 452 -28.34 -38.16 -18.92
CA VAL A 452 -27.06 -37.61 -18.45
C VAL A 452 -27.26 -36.37 -17.58
N LEU A 453 -28.13 -35.44 -18.00
CA LEU A 453 -28.47 -34.26 -17.19
C LEU A 453 -29.21 -34.64 -15.90
N ALA A 454 -30.10 -35.63 -15.94
CA ALA A 454 -30.82 -36.11 -14.76
C ALA A 454 -29.84 -36.64 -13.71
N VAL A 455 -28.87 -37.48 -14.11
CA VAL A 455 -27.82 -37.99 -13.23
C VAL A 455 -26.92 -36.86 -12.72
N ALA A 456 -26.46 -35.97 -13.60
CA ALA A 456 -25.59 -34.84 -13.21
C ALA A 456 -26.29 -33.90 -12.21
N SER A 457 -27.61 -33.72 -12.33
CA SER A 457 -28.38 -32.85 -11.43
C SER A 457 -28.46 -33.37 -9.99
N ILE A 458 -28.20 -34.67 -9.75
CA ILE A 458 -28.13 -35.25 -8.40
C ILE A 458 -27.01 -34.59 -7.58
N ALA A 459 -25.86 -34.30 -8.21
CA ALA A 459 -24.75 -33.58 -7.58
C ALA A 459 -25.12 -32.14 -7.15
N PHE A 460 -26.20 -31.60 -7.72
CA PHE A 460 -26.73 -30.26 -7.42
C PHE A 460 -28.06 -30.32 -6.64
N LEU A 461 -28.20 -31.33 -5.77
CA LEU A 461 -29.39 -31.55 -4.93
C LEU A 461 -30.69 -31.69 -5.74
N GLY A 462 -30.57 -32.19 -6.98
CA GLY A 462 -31.68 -32.38 -7.90
C GLY A 462 -32.20 -31.10 -8.58
N LYS A 463 -31.53 -29.95 -8.40
CA LYS A 463 -31.93 -28.67 -9.01
C LYS A 463 -31.33 -28.50 -10.41
N VAL A 464 -32.11 -28.86 -11.43
CA VAL A 464 -31.70 -28.78 -12.84
C VAL A 464 -31.37 -27.35 -13.30
N PRO A 465 -32.16 -26.31 -12.96
CA PRO A 465 -31.83 -24.94 -13.38
C PRO A 465 -30.49 -24.44 -12.84
N LEU A 466 -30.09 -24.88 -11.64
CA LEU A 466 -28.82 -24.52 -11.03
C LEU A 466 -27.64 -25.18 -11.76
N LEU A 467 -27.76 -26.47 -12.09
CA LEU A 467 -26.79 -27.19 -12.92
C LEU A 467 -26.57 -26.47 -14.27
N ILE A 468 -27.66 -26.13 -14.96
CA ILE A 468 -27.61 -25.49 -16.27
C ILE A 468 -26.96 -24.11 -16.17
N THR A 469 -27.36 -23.30 -15.18
CA THR A 469 -26.79 -21.95 -14.96
C THR A 469 -25.29 -22.03 -14.70
N LEU A 470 -24.86 -22.95 -13.82
CA LEU A 470 -23.44 -23.12 -13.50
C LEU A 470 -22.66 -23.65 -14.71
N PHE A 471 -23.25 -24.55 -15.50
CA PHE A 471 -22.63 -25.05 -16.73
C PHE A 471 -22.33 -23.91 -17.69
N PHE A 472 -23.29 -23.02 -17.98
CA PHE A 472 -23.06 -21.88 -18.88
C PHE A 472 -22.05 -20.86 -18.33
N LEU A 473 -21.94 -20.71 -17.01
CA LEU A 473 -20.94 -19.87 -16.37
C LEU A 473 -19.53 -20.46 -16.49
N VAL A 474 -19.40 -21.78 -16.34
CA VAL A 474 -18.10 -22.47 -16.30
C VAL A 474 -17.62 -22.89 -17.70
N ALA A 475 -18.52 -23.08 -18.66
CA ALA A 475 -18.19 -23.61 -19.98
C ALA A 475 -17.16 -22.76 -20.76
N PRO A 476 -17.19 -21.41 -20.78
CA PRO A 476 -16.12 -20.62 -21.39
C PRO A 476 -14.74 -20.87 -20.78
N ILE A 477 -14.66 -21.03 -19.46
CA ILE A 477 -13.43 -21.33 -18.75
C ILE A 477 -12.91 -22.72 -19.15
N LEU A 478 -13.80 -23.71 -19.26
CA LEU A 478 -13.45 -25.06 -19.72
C LEU A 478 -13.00 -25.08 -21.19
N MET A 479 -13.60 -24.27 -22.06
CA MET A 479 -13.17 -24.11 -23.45
C MET A 479 -11.74 -23.54 -23.53
N MET A 480 -11.45 -22.51 -22.74
CA MET A 480 -10.10 -21.93 -22.66
C MET A 480 -9.09 -22.95 -22.14
N TRP A 481 -9.41 -23.68 -21.07
CA TRP A 481 -8.54 -24.72 -20.53
C TRP A 481 -8.25 -25.84 -21.53
N SER A 482 -9.30 -26.29 -22.22
CA SER A 482 -9.16 -27.32 -23.25
C SER A 482 -8.25 -26.85 -24.39
N ALA A 483 -8.51 -25.66 -24.95
CA ALA A 483 -7.67 -25.09 -26.00
C ALA A 483 -6.22 -24.87 -25.54
N GLN A 484 -6.02 -24.35 -24.33
CA GLN A 484 -4.69 -24.08 -23.78
C GLN A 484 -3.89 -25.38 -23.63
N SER A 485 -4.50 -26.44 -23.10
CA SER A 485 -3.83 -27.73 -22.92
C SER A 485 -3.41 -28.37 -24.26
N PHE A 486 -4.10 -28.06 -25.36
CA PHE A 486 -3.73 -28.50 -26.70
C PHE A 486 -2.62 -27.64 -27.31
N LEU A 487 -2.78 -26.32 -27.25
CA LEU A 487 -1.84 -25.36 -27.82
C LEU A 487 -0.46 -25.37 -27.16
N LYS A 488 -0.37 -25.74 -25.87
CA LYS A 488 0.90 -25.97 -25.17
C LYS A 488 1.81 -27.02 -25.84
N ARG A 489 1.27 -27.88 -26.72
CA ARG A 489 2.08 -28.85 -27.48
C ARG A 489 2.81 -28.25 -28.68
N PHE A 490 2.37 -27.10 -29.17
CA PHE A 490 2.90 -26.48 -30.39
C PHE A 490 3.78 -25.27 -30.13
N SER A 491 3.67 -24.64 -28.95
CA SER A 491 4.45 -23.45 -28.61
C SER A 491 4.78 -23.40 -27.13
N ASN A 492 6.05 -23.05 -26.84
CA ASN A 492 6.54 -22.79 -25.48
C ASN A 492 6.28 -21.33 -25.04
N ASN A 493 5.86 -20.45 -25.96
CA ASN A 493 5.56 -19.05 -25.62
C ASN A 493 4.17 -18.96 -24.96
N THR A 494 4.16 -18.72 -23.66
CA THR A 494 2.95 -18.72 -22.85
C THR A 494 1.97 -17.59 -23.26
N TYR A 495 2.46 -16.45 -23.75
CA TYR A 495 1.61 -15.35 -24.20
C TYR A 495 0.78 -15.72 -25.43
N ILE A 496 1.41 -16.36 -26.42
CA ILE A 496 0.75 -16.81 -27.66
C ILE A 496 -0.28 -17.90 -27.33
N VAL A 497 0.13 -18.88 -26.51
CA VAL A 497 -0.74 -19.99 -26.12
C VAL A 497 -1.98 -19.47 -25.38
N VAL A 498 -1.80 -18.61 -24.37
CA VAL A 498 -2.91 -18.07 -23.59
C VAL A 498 -3.81 -17.19 -24.45
N GLY A 499 -3.23 -16.28 -25.24
CA GLY A 499 -3.99 -15.41 -26.14
C GLY A 499 -4.85 -16.19 -27.13
N ALA A 500 -4.29 -17.22 -27.77
CA ALA A 500 -5.03 -18.07 -28.71
C ALA A 500 -6.14 -18.90 -28.01
N SER A 501 -5.87 -19.44 -26.82
CA SER A 501 -6.91 -20.16 -26.05
C SER A 501 -8.02 -19.24 -25.53
N LEU A 502 -7.71 -17.98 -25.21
CA LEU A 502 -8.72 -16.98 -24.87
C LEU A 502 -9.60 -16.67 -26.10
N LEU A 503 -8.99 -16.39 -27.25
CA LEU A 503 -9.69 -16.12 -28.52
C LEU A 503 -10.63 -17.27 -28.92
N TYR A 504 -10.22 -18.52 -28.68
CA TYR A 504 -11.07 -19.68 -28.90
C TYR A 504 -12.32 -19.67 -28.01
N ALA A 505 -12.14 -19.40 -26.71
CA ALA A 505 -13.23 -19.37 -25.73
C ALA A 505 -14.22 -18.22 -25.96
N ILE A 506 -13.76 -17.09 -26.51
CA ILE A 506 -14.60 -15.93 -26.87
C ILE A 506 -14.98 -15.90 -28.36
N SER A 507 -14.80 -17.00 -29.08
CA SER A 507 -15.13 -17.05 -30.50
C SER A 507 -16.62 -16.73 -30.75
N PRO A 508 -16.99 -16.16 -31.90
CA PRO A 508 -18.40 -15.86 -32.21
C PRO A 508 -19.32 -17.07 -32.06
N VAL A 509 -18.82 -18.28 -32.39
CA VAL A 509 -19.56 -19.53 -32.22
C VAL A 509 -19.78 -19.87 -30.74
N ALA A 510 -18.77 -19.70 -29.89
CA ALA A 510 -18.89 -19.90 -28.44
C ALA A 510 -19.88 -18.91 -27.83
N ILE A 511 -19.78 -17.62 -28.17
CA ILE A 511 -20.68 -16.57 -27.68
C ILE A 511 -22.12 -16.84 -28.15
N ALA A 512 -22.33 -17.11 -29.44
CA ALA A 512 -23.64 -17.39 -30.00
C ALA A 512 -24.28 -18.65 -29.38
N SER A 513 -23.50 -19.71 -29.16
CA SER A 513 -23.98 -20.94 -28.53
C SER A 513 -24.36 -20.71 -27.06
N THR A 514 -23.57 -19.90 -26.35
CA THR A 514 -23.83 -19.49 -24.97
C THR A 514 -25.10 -18.64 -24.86
N ASN A 515 -25.33 -17.73 -25.81
CA ASN A 515 -26.53 -16.86 -25.86
C ASN A 515 -27.79 -17.62 -26.31
N ALA A 516 -27.66 -18.53 -27.26
CA ALA A 516 -28.77 -19.34 -27.75
C ALA A 516 -29.13 -20.52 -26.83
N GLY A 517 -28.33 -20.79 -25.79
CA GLY A 517 -28.56 -21.88 -24.84
C GLY A 517 -28.19 -23.27 -25.38
N ARG A 518 -27.31 -23.38 -26.36
CA ARG A 518 -27.05 -24.67 -27.02
C ARG A 518 -26.01 -25.50 -26.25
N ILE A 519 -26.48 -26.32 -25.29
CA ILE A 519 -25.61 -27.16 -24.44
C ILE A 519 -24.72 -28.09 -25.27
N ALA A 520 -25.29 -28.79 -26.26
CA ALA A 520 -24.56 -29.76 -27.08
C ALA A 520 -23.36 -29.13 -27.83
N THR A 521 -23.55 -27.94 -28.41
CA THR A 521 -22.47 -27.24 -29.12
C THR A 521 -21.39 -26.75 -28.17
N MET A 522 -21.74 -26.33 -26.94
CA MET A 522 -20.73 -25.99 -25.92
C MET A 522 -19.90 -27.21 -25.52
N VAL A 523 -20.53 -28.37 -25.32
CA VAL A 523 -19.80 -29.62 -25.02
C VAL A 523 -18.85 -29.97 -26.16
N VAL A 524 -19.31 -29.86 -27.41
CA VAL A 524 -18.45 -30.06 -28.59
C VAL A 524 -17.27 -29.09 -28.59
N LEU A 525 -17.49 -27.80 -28.34
CA LEU A 525 -16.40 -26.81 -28.30
C LEU A 525 -15.42 -27.06 -27.14
N ILE A 526 -15.87 -27.59 -26.00
CA ILE A 526 -14.98 -27.98 -24.90
C ILE A 526 -14.13 -29.19 -25.31
N LEU A 527 -14.72 -30.18 -25.98
CA LEU A 527 -14.01 -31.43 -26.33
C LEU A 527 -13.17 -31.32 -27.61
N ALA A 528 -13.51 -30.43 -28.54
CA ALA A 528 -12.88 -30.35 -29.86
C ALA A 528 -11.35 -30.21 -29.81
N PRO A 529 -10.74 -29.37 -28.95
CA PRO A 529 -9.28 -29.29 -28.84
C PRO A 529 -8.61 -30.57 -28.30
N GLN A 530 -9.35 -31.45 -27.62
CA GLN A 530 -8.83 -32.71 -27.10
C GLN A 530 -8.92 -33.86 -28.13
N LEU A 531 -9.86 -33.80 -29.07
CA LEU A 531 -10.07 -34.88 -30.06
C LEU A 531 -8.79 -35.24 -30.83
N PRO A 532 -7.97 -34.29 -31.33
CA PRO A 532 -6.72 -34.63 -32.00
C PRO A 532 -5.73 -35.36 -31.09
N LYS A 533 -5.77 -35.16 -29.76
CA LYS A 533 -4.90 -35.88 -28.83
C LYS A 533 -5.29 -37.35 -28.72
N LEU A 534 -6.60 -37.62 -28.61
CA LEU A 534 -7.14 -38.98 -28.57
C LEU A 534 -6.85 -39.73 -29.88
N ILE A 535 -6.96 -39.04 -31.01
CA ILE A 535 -6.71 -39.62 -32.34
C ILE A 535 -5.20 -39.77 -32.62
N SER A 536 -4.32 -38.91 -32.08
CA SER A 536 -2.87 -39.01 -32.31
C SER A 536 -2.25 -40.31 -31.79
N ASN A 537 -2.87 -40.95 -30.78
CA ASN A 537 -2.46 -42.26 -30.26
C ASN A 537 -2.91 -43.43 -31.15
N TRP A 538 -3.69 -43.19 -32.21
CA TRP A 538 -4.14 -44.24 -33.13
C TRP A 538 -2.97 -44.94 -33.85
N LYS A 539 -1.84 -44.24 -34.08
CA LYS A 539 -0.62 -44.83 -34.61
C LYS A 539 0.04 -45.86 -33.68
N GLU A 540 -0.30 -45.88 -32.39
CA GLU A 540 0.17 -46.89 -31.44
C GLU A 540 -0.76 -48.11 -31.35
N ILE A 541 -1.98 -48.04 -31.90
CA ILE A 541 -2.93 -49.16 -31.90
C ILE A 541 -2.39 -50.33 -32.75
N GLU A 542 -1.67 -50.06 -33.85
CA GLU A 542 -0.98 -51.10 -34.62
C GLU A 542 0.12 -51.82 -33.82
N LYS A 543 0.67 -51.19 -32.77
CA LYS A 543 1.65 -51.81 -31.88
C LYS A 543 1.02 -52.64 -30.77
N GLN A 544 -0.28 -52.45 -30.49
CA GLN A 544 -1.03 -53.22 -29.49
C GLN A 544 -1.73 -54.42 -30.14
N SER A 545 -0.96 -55.46 -30.46
CA SER A 545 -1.49 -56.79 -30.78
C SER A 545 -1.97 -57.48 -29.51
N TRP A 546 -3.14 -58.14 -29.57
CA TRP A 546 -3.75 -58.92 -28.48
C TRP A 546 -2.82 -59.99 -27.86
N ARG A 547 -1.71 -60.32 -28.52
CA ARG A 547 -0.66 -61.23 -28.01
C ARG A 547 0.30 -60.61 -26.98
N LYS A 548 0.20 -59.32 -26.65
CA LYS A 548 1.10 -58.63 -25.70
C LYS A 548 0.42 -58.14 -24.42
N THR A 549 -0.65 -58.81 -23.99
CA THR A 549 -1.19 -58.66 -22.63
C THR A 549 -1.06 -59.98 -21.89
N TYR A 550 0.16 -60.25 -21.41
CA TYR A 550 0.46 -60.93 -20.15
C TYR A 550 1.80 -60.42 -19.63
#